data_AF-A0A811MER8-F1
#
_entry.id   AF-A0A811MER8-F1
#
_cell.length_a   1.000
_cell.length_b   1.000
_cell.length_c   1.000
_cell.angle_alpha   90.00
_cell.angle_beta   90.00
_cell.angle_gamma   90.00
#
_symmetry.space_group_name_H-M   'P 1'
#
loop_
_entity.id
_entity.type
_entity.pdbx_description
1 polymer ?
#
loop_
_entity_poly.entity_id
_entity_poly.type
_entity_poly.pdbx_seq_one_letter_code
_entity_poly.pdbx_strand_id
1 'polypeptide(L)'
;MDRLSNMLGDRPLKGIFTALGLPDKIGGAEADKLRRTKECIRAVLEDAEQRRFVDHDSVRLWLRELRAAAFDVDALLDRLGTITAVSRLAAAEQSRKRKRLWPSVELGPRQRNGGDFHLGNRRRWEDSTDIVGLQLYKDPEVQNFFTDKIWVWLPDRCDVRKATKMIIEAVTSQKCELLSLDILQQRLHAHLHKKHFLLVIDNLWAEGFQFWEFLRPSLTGGAGGSKVLITTQHERVSRMSSTILNIHLERLEDEECWQILKLYAFLGWSSRDLESIGRRIAANCQGSPLAAKSLGVLLSDTHGDKERWESILGDLSYTELDLLPDSVGFCIHLRYLNLRNTLIKTLPETVCNLFNLQTLDLRDCYWLMDLPEGMSRLVNLRHLSLHIDWDRVTAFRSMPSGIDRLQSLQTLSRFVVVSRDGGKCNINELKNLKIRGELCILNLEAATNDGVMEANLRGKEYLRELMLKWSEDTCKDEQQKGIENSETVIEALCPHTSLKHLRIENYPGRRFPSCFENLSALESLEIISCPRLTQFSVQMMQSLRTLRIRQCADLAVLPRGLCNLESLHCLETDGAPNLRISAVDILPRNISRL
;
A
#
# COMPACT_ATOMS: atom_id res chain seq x y z
N MET A 1 -4.86 -54.07 -35.49
CA MET A 1 -5.16 -53.25 -36.68
C MET A 1 -6.45 -52.52 -36.41
N ASP A 2 -6.36 -51.47 -35.59
CA ASP A 2 -6.15 -50.09 -36.06
C ASP A 2 -7.47 -49.41 -36.35
N ARG A 3 -8.04 -48.89 -35.25
CA ARG A 3 -8.94 -47.73 -35.12
C ARG A 3 -9.99 -48.01 -34.06
N LEU A 4 -9.51 -48.04 -32.82
CA LEU A 4 -10.23 -47.45 -31.68
C LEU A 4 -9.24 -47.11 -30.53
N SER A 5 -7.96 -46.92 -30.88
CA SER A 5 -7.01 -46.02 -30.22
C SER A 5 -7.35 -44.53 -30.46
N ASN A 6 -8.60 -44.23 -30.86
CA ASN A 6 -9.03 -42.92 -31.38
C ASN A 6 -10.44 -42.46 -30.93
N MET A 7 -11.05 -43.04 -29.89
CA MET A 7 -12.31 -42.49 -29.34
C MET A 7 -12.36 -42.28 -27.82
N LEU A 8 -11.23 -42.40 -27.12
CA LEU A 8 -11.12 -42.01 -25.71
C LEU A 8 -10.00 -40.97 -25.57
N GLY A 9 -10.35 -39.72 -25.82
CA GLY A 9 -9.47 -38.59 -25.61
C GLY A 9 -10.25 -37.31 -25.86
N ASP A 10 -10.39 -36.51 -24.82
CA ASP A 10 -11.11 -35.24 -24.77
C ASP A 10 -12.64 -35.32 -24.85
N ARG A 11 -13.24 -35.49 -23.67
CA ARG A 11 -14.24 -34.54 -23.14
C ARG A 11 -14.55 -34.88 -21.67
N PRO A 12 -15.01 -33.91 -20.88
CA PRO A 12 -14.39 -32.63 -20.58
C PRO A 12 -14.27 -32.47 -19.05
N LEU A 13 -13.89 -31.28 -18.61
CA LEU A 13 -14.00 -30.68 -17.27
C LEU A 13 -15.31 -30.95 -16.47
N LYS A 14 -16.27 -31.75 -16.95
CA LYS A 14 -17.50 -32.15 -16.25
C LYS A 14 -17.24 -32.90 -14.94
N GLY A 15 -16.22 -33.76 -14.89
CA GLY A 15 -15.94 -34.55 -13.68
C GLY A 15 -15.56 -33.71 -12.46
N ILE A 16 -14.99 -32.52 -12.66
CA ILE A 16 -14.58 -31.61 -11.58
C ILE A 16 -15.79 -30.87 -10.98
N PHE A 17 -16.80 -30.52 -11.81
CA PHE A 17 -18.03 -29.91 -11.34
C PHE A 17 -18.85 -30.88 -10.47
N THR A 18 -18.90 -32.15 -10.86
CA THR A 18 -19.63 -33.18 -10.10
C THR A 18 -18.93 -33.52 -8.77
N ALA A 19 -17.59 -33.49 -8.72
CA ALA A 19 -16.83 -33.74 -7.49
C ALA A 19 -16.87 -32.59 -6.47
N LEU A 20 -17.16 -31.37 -6.92
CA LEU A 20 -17.30 -30.16 -6.07
C LEU A 20 -18.75 -29.80 -5.75
N GLY A 21 -19.72 -30.61 -6.16
CA GLY A 21 -21.15 -30.35 -5.90
C GLY A 21 -21.71 -29.11 -6.61
N LEU A 22 -21.10 -28.67 -7.72
CA LEU A 22 -21.56 -27.52 -8.49
C LEU A 22 -22.31 -28.00 -9.76
N PRO A 23 -23.47 -27.41 -10.12
CA PRO A 23 -24.21 -27.80 -11.32
C PRO A 23 -23.39 -27.63 -12.60
N ASP A 24 -23.49 -28.62 -13.48
CA ASP A 24 -22.91 -28.65 -14.82
C ASP A 24 -23.45 -27.47 -15.66
N LYS A 25 -22.61 -26.42 -15.81
CA LYS A 25 -22.86 -25.15 -16.51
C LYS A 25 -23.77 -24.17 -15.74
N ILE A 26 -23.16 -23.17 -15.12
CA ILE A 26 -23.78 -21.83 -15.10
C ILE A 26 -23.61 -21.30 -16.52
N GLY A 27 -24.66 -21.40 -17.34
CA GLY A 27 -24.60 -20.97 -18.74
C GLY A 27 -24.28 -19.46 -18.84
N GLY A 28 -23.78 -18.99 -20.00
CA GLY A 28 -23.59 -17.55 -20.22
C GLY A 28 -24.84 -16.73 -19.92
N ALA A 29 -26.02 -17.29 -20.21
CA ALA A 29 -27.32 -16.72 -19.87
C ALA A 29 -27.56 -16.57 -18.35
N GLU A 30 -26.94 -17.41 -17.53
CA GLU A 30 -27.12 -17.51 -16.08
C GLU A 30 -26.11 -16.61 -15.35
N ALA A 31 -24.89 -16.48 -15.89
CA ALA A 31 -23.95 -15.44 -15.52
C ALA A 31 -24.46 -14.04 -15.92
N ASP A 32 -25.11 -13.91 -17.08
CA ASP A 32 -25.75 -12.66 -17.50
C ASP A 32 -26.99 -12.36 -16.66
N LYS A 33 -27.73 -13.40 -16.24
CA LYS A 33 -28.81 -13.26 -15.27
C LYS A 33 -28.29 -12.79 -13.90
N LEU A 34 -27.16 -13.34 -13.42
CA LEU A 34 -26.50 -12.90 -12.20
C LEU A 34 -25.98 -11.46 -12.31
N ARG A 35 -25.41 -11.06 -13.46
CA ARG A 35 -24.95 -9.69 -13.72
C ARG A 35 -26.11 -8.69 -13.73
N ARG A 36 -27.21 -9.02 -14.41
CA ARG A 36 -28.44 -8.21 -14.38
C ARG A 36 -29.05 -8.15 -12.98
N THR A 37 -29.00 -9.25 -12.24
CA THR A 37 -29.48 -9.31 -10.85
C THR A 37 -28.62 -8.44 -9.95
N LYS A 38 -27.28 -8.44 -10.11
CA LYS A 38 -26.35 -7.53 -9.44
C LYS A 38 -26.70 -6.07 -9.74
N GLU A 39 -26.85 -5.70 -11.01
CA GLU A 39 -27.18 -4.33 -11.40
C GLU A 39 -28.53 -3.88 -10.82
N CYS A 40 -29.52 -4.78 -10.81
CA CYS A 40 -30.82 -4.53 -10.20
C CYS A 40 -30.72 -4.37 -8.68
N ILE A 41 -29.97 -5.25 -8.00
CA ILE A 41 -29.70 -5.15 -6.56
C ILE A 41 -28.95 -3.85 -6.24
N ARG A 42 -27.95 -3.47 -7.06
CA ARG A 42 -27.18 -2.24 -6.86
C ARG A 42 -28.04 -0.99 -7.06
N ALA A 43 -28.92 -0.99 -8.06
CA ALA A 43 -29.88 0.09 -8.28
C ALA A 43 -30.89 0.20 -7.13
N VAL A 44 -31.36 -0.94 -6.59
CA VAL A 44 -32.26 -0.96 -5.43
C VAL A 44 -31.53 -0.53 -4.16
N LEU A 45 -30.26 -0.90 -3.98
CA LEU A 45 -29.43 -0.44 -2.85
C LEU A 45 -29.13 1.06 -2.97
N GLU A 46 -28.81 1.57 -4.17
CA GLU A 46 -28.58 2.99 -4.42
C GLU A 46 -29.88 3.81 -4.22
N ASP A 47 -31.03 3.33 -4.69
CA ASP A 47 -32.35 3.96 -4.45
C ASP A 47 -32.75 3.88 -2.97
N ALA A 48 -32.47 2.76 -2.28
CA ALA A 48 -32.68 2.62 -0.85
C ALA A 48 -31.74 3.50 -0.01
N GLU A 49 -30.49 3.70 -0.45
CA GLU A 49 -29.53 4.63 0.17
C GLU A 49 -29.90 6.10 -0.07
N GLN A 50 -30.50 6.42 -1.21
CA GLN A 50 -31.04 7.76 -1.49
C GLN A 50 -32.32 8.06 -0.71
N ARG A 51 -33.12 7.02 -0.40
CA ARG A 51 -34.30 7.12 0.46
C ARG A 51 -33.89 7.05 1.92
N ARG A 52 -33.62 8.25 2.46
CA ARG A 52 -33.15 8.55 3.82
C ARG A 52 -33.84 7.87 5.01
N PHE A 53 -34.99 7.25 4.84
CA PHE A 53 -35.75 6.63 5.93
C PHE A 53 -36.21 5.23 5.51
N VAL A 54 -35.47 4.24 5.98
CA VAL A 54 -35.95 2.86 6.08
C VAL A 54 -36.26 2.62 7.55
N ASP A 55 -37.51 2.89 7.95
CA ASP A 55 -37.95 2.95 9.35
C ASP A 55 -38.30 1.59 9.97
N HIS A 56 -38.26 0.52 9.18
CA HIS A 56 -38.57 -0.83 9.65
C HIS A 56 -37.30 -1.69 9.73
N ASP A 57 -36.99 -2.22 10.92
CA ASP A 57 -35.78 -3.02 11.17
C ASP A 57 -35.66 -4.25 10.25
N SER A 58 -36.79 -4.85 9.87
CA SER A 58 -36.85 -5.96 8.91
C SER A 58 -36.36 -5.55 7.52
N VAL A 59 -36.60 -4.30 7.10
CA VAL A 59 -36.17 -3.79 5.80
C VAL A 59 -34.69 -3.37 5.84
N ARG A 60 -34.18 -2.89 6.98
CA ARG A 60 -32.73 -2.67 7.17
C ARG A 60 -31.95 -3.98 7.19
N LEU A 61 -32.47 -5.00 7.86
CA LEU A 61 -31.90 -6.35 7.85
C LEU A 61 -31.93 -6.92 6.43
N TRP A 62 -33.05 -6.78 5.72
CA TRP A 62 -33.18 -7.20 4.33
C TRP A 62 -32.21 -6.47 3.39
N LEU A 63 -32.05 -5.15 3.50
CA LEU A 63 -31.08 -4.38 2.71
C LEU A 63 -29.63 -4.79 3.01
N ARG A 64 -29.34 -5.13 4.27
CA ARG A 64 -28.02 -5.63 4.68
C ARG A 64 -27.74 -7.03 4.11
N GLU A 65 -28.73 -7.91 4.12
CA GLU A 65 -28.65 -9.23 3.49
C GLU A 65 -28.56 -9.11 1.96
N LEU A 66 -29.30 -8.19 1.35
CA LEU A 66 -29.24 -7.90 -0.08
C LEU A 66 -27.87 -7.35 -0.48
N ARG A 67 -27.23 -6.53 0.37
CA ARG A 67 -25.88 -6.03 0.18
C ARG A 67 -24.83 -7.12 0.34
N ALA A 68 -24.99 -8.00 1.33
CA ALA A 68 -24.14 -9.19 1.48
C ALA A 68 -24.27 -10.12 0.26
N ALA A 69 -25.50 -10.38 -0.19
CA ALA A 69 -25.76 -11.14 -1.40
C ALA A 69 -25.18 -10.47 -2.65
N ALA A 70 -25.20 -9.13 -2.73
CA ALA A 70 -24.53 -8.40 -3.82
C ALA A 70 -23.01 -8.61 -3.80
N PHE A 71 -22.38 -8.58 -2.63
CA PHE A 71 -20.96 -8.89 -2.48
C PHE A 71 -20.64 -10.35 -2.79
N ASP A 72 -21.51 -11.29 -2.42
CA ASP A 72 -21.35 -12.71 -2.74
C ASP A 72 -21.53 -12.95 -4.24
N VAL A 73 -22.49 -12.27 -4.88
CA VAL A 73 -22.68 -12.28 -6.34
C VAL A 73 -21.48 -11.63 -7.04
N ASP A 74 -20.89 -10.58 -6.48
CA ASP A 74 -19.66 -9.96 -6.99
C ASP A 74 -18.47 -10.91 -6.89
N ALA A 75 -18.28 -11.54 -5.74
CA ALA A 75 -17.25 -12.55 -5.56
C ALA A 75 -17.43 -13.74 -6.51
N LEU A 76 -18.68 -14.17 -6.77
CA LEU A 76 -19.00 -15.23 -7.72
C LEU A 76 -18.80 -14.80 -9.17
N LEU A 77 -19.20 -13.59 -9.56
CA LEU A 77 -19.00 -13.04 -10.91
C LEU A 77 -17.52 -12.78 -11.19
N ASP A 78 -16.75 -12.35 -10.20
CA ASP A 78 -15.30 -12.17 -10.28
C ASP A 78 -14.59 -13.53 -10.39
N ARG A 79 -15.04 -14.55 -9.63
CA ARG A 79 -14.60 -15.94 -9.82
C ARG A 79 -14.91 -16.45 -11.22
N LEU A 80 -16.13 -16.23 -11.74
CA LEU A 80 -16.53 -16.65 -13.08
C LEU A 80 -15.76 -15.90 -14.18
N GLY A 81 -15.51 -14.61 -13.99
CA GLY A 81 -14.67 -13.78 -14.86
C GLY A 81 -13.23 -14.28 -14.87
N THR A 82 -12.69 -14.61 -13.71
CA THR A 82 -11.36 -15.20 -13.52
C THR A 82 -11.27 -16.57 -14.19
N ILE A 83 -12.24 -17.46 -14.00
CA ILE A 83 -12.30 -18.77 -14.65
C ILE A 83 -12.40 -18.63 -16.18
N THR A 84 -13.16 -17.65 -16.68
CA THR A 84 -13.29 -17.38 -18.12
C THR A 84 -11.99 -16.82 -18.70
N ALA A 85 -11.30 -15.93 -17.98
CA ALA A 85 -10.00 -15.39 -18.37
C ALA A 85 -8.91 -16.48 -18.35
N VAL A 86 -8.88 -17.31 -17.31
CA VAL A 86 -7.99 -18.48 -17.20
C VAL A 86 -8.28 -19.51 -18.29
N SER A 87 -9.55 -19.75 -18.65
CA SER A 87 -9.92 -20.65 -19.76
C SER A 87 -9.50 -20.10 -21.13
N ARG A 88 -9.53 -18.76 -21.33
CA ARG A 88 -9.02 -18.11 -22.55
C ARG A 88 -7.49 -18.16 -22.64
N LEU A 89 -6.81 -18.03 -21.51
CA LEU A 89 -5.36 -18.18 -21.40
C LEU A 89 -4.94 -19.65 -21.63
N ALA A 90 -5.67 -20.61 -21.06
CA ALA A 90 -5.46 -22.04 -21.29
C ALA A 90 -5.75 -22.46 -22.74
N ALA A 91 -6.75 -21.86 -23.40
CA ALA A 91 -7.02 -22.06 -24.83
C ALA A 91 -5.90 -21.45 -25.72
N ALA A 92 -5.32 -20.31 -25.29
CA ALA A 92 -4.16 -19.71 -25.95
C ALA A 92 -2.85 -20.51 -25.73
N GLU A 93 -2.72 -21.21 -24.60
CA GLU A 93 -1.61 -22.12 -24.30
C GLU A 93 -1.75 -23.51 -24.95
N GLN A 94 -2.98 -24.00 -25.17
CA GLN A 94 -3.25 -25.25 -25.89
C GLN A 94 -2.85 -25.20 -27.37
N SER A 95 -2.75 -24.01 -27.96
CA SER A 95 -2.12 -23.83 -29.28
C SER A 95 -0.60 -24.01 -29.27
N ARG A 96 0.06 -24.12 -28.10
CA ARG A 96 1.54 -24.14 -28.02
C ARG A 96 2.19 -25.37 -27.42
N LYS A 97 1.57 -26.23 -26.59
CA LYS A 97 2.30 -27.38 -26.01
C LYS A 97 1.44 -28.63 -25.78
N ARG A 98 1.61 -29.63 -26.66
CA ARG A 98 1.29 -31.04 -26.41
C ARG A 98 2.44 -31.70 -25.60
N LYS A 99 2.05 -32.61 -24.68
CA LYS A 99 2.82 -33.66 -23.98
C LYS A 99 3.61 -33.29 -22.71
N ARG A 100 3.10 -33.72 -21.55
CA ARG A 100 3.66 -34.79 -20.69
C ARG A 100 2.76 -35.09 -19.48
N LEU A 101 2.50 -36.37 -19.21
CA LEU A 101 1.74 -36.95 -18.09
C LEU A 101 2.70 -37.44 -16.99
N TRP A 102 2.25 -37.52 -15.71
CA TRP A 102 2.31 -38.69 -14.78
C TRP A 102 1.74 -38.32 -13.36
N PRO A 103 1.45 -39.26 -12.44
CA PRO A 103 0.14 -39.92 -12.23
C PRO A 103 -0.55 -39.62 -10.88
N SER A 104 -1.82 -40.06 -10.79
CA SER A 104 -2.70 -40.04 -9.62
C SER A 104 -2.42 -41.14 -8.58
N VAL A 105 -2.76 -40.84 -7.31
CA VAL A 105 -2.92 -41.82 -6.21
C VAL A 105 -4.36 -41.69 -5.70
N GLU A 106 -5.11 -42.80 -5.69
CA GLU A 106 -6.48 -42.93 -5.15
C GLU A 106 -6.46 -43.54 -3.75
N LEU A 107 -7.29 -43.05 -2.82
CA LEU A 107 -7.75 -43.80 -1.64
C LEU A 107 -9.16 -43.34 -1.17
N GLY A 108 -10.14 -44.24 -1.29
CA GLY A 108 -11.01 -44.72 -0.18
C GLY A 108 -12.18 -43.86 0.38
N PRO A 109 -13.42 -44.39 0.48
CA PRO A 109 -14.60 -43.66 0.99
C PRO A 109 -15.02 -44.05 2.42
N ARG A 110 -15.66 -43.12 3.16
CA ARG A 110 -16.59 -43.29 4.31
C ARG A 110 -16.76 -41.92 5.01
N GLN A 111 -17.86 -41.50 5.63
CA GLN A 111 -19.28 -41.86 5.67
C GLN A 111 -19.96 -40.70 6.42
N ARG A 112 -21.19 -40.33 6.04
CA ARG A 112 -22.03 -39.37 6.78
C ARG A 112 -22.40 -39.93 8.16
N ASN A 113 -22.46 -39.07 9.17
CA ASN A 113 -23.53 -39.07 10.16
C ASN A 113 -23.82 -37.64 10.62
N GLY A 114 -25.10 -37.31 10.65
CA GLY A 114 -25.62 -36.00 11.01
C GLY A 114 -25.76 -35.80 12.52
N GLY A 115 -25.97 -34.55 12.88
CA GLY A 115 -26.37 -34.09 14.20
C GLY A 115 -26.53 -32.58 14.15
N ASP A 116 -27.79 -32.14 14.14
CA ASP A 116 -28.18 -30.73 14.25
C ASP A 116 -27.54 -30.07 15.47
N PHE A 117 -26.92 -28.90 15.26
CA PHE A 117 -26.70 -27.92 16.32
C PHE A 117 -26.98 -26.52 15.80
N HIS A 118 -28.00 -25.89 16.39
CA HIS A 118 -28.35 -24.49 16.22
C HIS A 118 -27.25 -23.59 16.81
N LEU A 119 -26.66 -22.71 15.99
CA LEU A 119 -25.92 -21.50 16.39
C LEU A 119 -26.11 -20.50 15.22
N GLY A 120 -26.79 -19.36 15.37
CA GLY A 120 -26.59 -18.37 16.43
C GLY A 120 -25.53 -17.37 15.99
N ASN A 121 -25.92 -16.39 15.16
CA ASN A 121 -25.26 -15.10 14.89
C ASN A 121 -23.71 -15.07 14.82
N ARG A 122 -23.13 -15.22 13.62
CA ARG A 122 -21.72 -14.85 13.35
C ARG A 122 -21.61 -13.37 12.96
N ARG A 123 -21.02 -12.56 13.85
CA ARG A 123 -20.63 -11.15 13.61
C ARG A 123 -19.17 -11.06 13.17
N ARG A 124 -18.90 -10.22 12.16
CA ARG A 124 -17.58 -9.79 11.68
C ARG A 124 -17.13 -8.57 12.50
N TRP A 125 -15.90 -8.57 13.01
CA TRP A 125 -15.29 -7.54 13.88
C TRP A 125 -14.02 -6.97 13.23
N GLU A 126 -13.83 -5.66 13.20
CA GLU A 126 -12.60 -4.96 12.78
C GLU A 126 -12.19 -4.02 13.93
N ASP A 127 -10.87 -3.81 14.09
CA ASP A 127 -10.08 -2.96 15.02
C ASP A 127 -10.38 -2.92 16.55
N SER A 128 -9.30 -2.87 17.35
CA SER A 128 -9.33 -2.86 18.83
C SER A 128 -10.08 -1.67 19.44
N THR A 129 -10.11 -0.54 18.73
CA THR A 129 -10.80 0.69 19.15
C THR A 129 -12.31 0.61 18.97
N ASP A 130 -12.78 -0.12 17.96
CA ASP A 130 -14.20 -0.32 17.67
C ASP A 130 -14.86 -1.22 18.72
N ILE A 131 -14.11 -2.18 19.28
CA ILE A 131 -14.62 -3.18 20.21
C ILE A 131 -15.10 -2.55 21.52
N VAL A 132 -14.31 -1.66 22.12
CA VAL A 132 -14.64 -1.02 23.41
C VAL A 132 -15.80 -0.04 23.26
N GLY A 133 -15.75 0.81 22.22
CA GLY A 133 -16.85 1.70 21.88
C GLY A 133 -18.15 0.94 21.62
N LEU A 134 -18.09 -0.17 20.88
CA LEU A 134 -19.25 -0.95 20.47
C LEU A 134 -19.82 -1.84 21.57
N GLN A 135 -19.01 -2.37 22.47
CA GLN A 135 -19.50 -3.12 23.63
C GLN A 135 -20.13 -2.21 24.67
N LEU A 136 -19.49 -1.07 25.00
CA LEU A 136 -20.10 -0.06 25.87
C LEU A 136 -21.38 0.48 25.27
N TYR A 137 -21.36 0.82 23.98
CA TYR A 137 -22.55 1.30 23.29
C TYR A 137 -23.67 0.27 23.33
N LYS A 138 -23.38 -1.04 23.22
CA LYS A 138 -24.41 -2.11 23.21
C LYS A 138 -24.82 -2.61 24.59
N ASP A 139 -24.20 -2.12 25.66
CA ASP A 139 -24.52 -2.55 27.02
C ASP A 139 -25.97 -2.14 27.38
N PRO A 140 -26.81 -3.05 27.90
CA PRO A 140 -28.20 -2.75 28.23
C PRO A 140 -28.39 -1.61 29.23
N GLU A 141 -27.50 -1.44 30.21
CA GLU A 141 -27.59 -0.37 31.19
C GLU A 141 -27.24 0.98 30.57
N VAL A 142 -26.20 1.00 29.72
CA VAL A 142 -25.82 2.18 28.92
C VAL A 142 -26.95 2.56 27.95
N GLN A 143 -27.54 1.56 27.30
CA GLN A 143 -28.64 1.75 26.37
C GLN A 143 -29.88 2.36 27.02
N ASN A 144 -30.14 2.04 28.29
CA ASN A 144 -31.29 2.53 29.06
C ASN A 144 -31.05 3.89 29.73
N PHE A 145 -29.80 4.26 30.00
CA PHE A 145 -29.46 5.51 30.68
C PHE A 145 -29.44 6.73 29.74
N PHE A 146 -28.94 6.57 28.51
CA PHE A 146 -28.81 7.67 27.55
C PHE A 146 -30.01 7.75 26.60
N THR A 147 -30.69 8.90 26.59
CA THR A 147 -31.80 9.19 25.68
C THR A 147 -31.33 9.29 24.24
N ASP A 148 -30.15 9.87 24.01
CA ASP A 148 -29.57 10.04 22.68
C ASP A 148 -28.20 9.39 22.63
N LYS A 149 -28.04 8.47 21.68
CA LYS A 149 -26.83 7.69 21.49
C LYS A 149 -26.34 7.95 20.08
N ILE A 150 -25.17 8.53 19.98
CA ILE A 150 -24.66 9.14 18.74
C ILE A 150 -23.29 8.55 18.48
N TRP A 151 -23.11 7.89 17.34
CA TRP A 151 -21.81 7.40 16.90
C TRP A 151 -21.42 8.10 15.61
N VAL A 152 -20.25 8.71 15.58
CA VAL A 152 -19.69 9.33 14.38
C VAL A 152 -18.26 8.85 14.18
N TRP A 153 -18.01 8.23 13.02
CA TRP A 153 -16.66 7.95 12.55
C TRP A 153 -16.13 9.14 11.75
N LEU A 154 -14.94 9.63 12.09
CA LEU A 154 -14.32 10.77 11.40
C LEU A 154 -13.26 10.28 10.39
N PRO A 155 -13.35 10.74 9.12
CA PRO A 155 -12.29 10.49 8.14
C PRO A 155 -11.03 11.30 8.46
N ASP A 156 -9.89 10.86 7.92
CA ASP A 156 -8.61 11.56 8.06
C ASP A 156 -8.74 13.04 7.63
N ARG A 157 -8.18 13.95 8.44
CA ARG A 157 -8.22 15.42 8.22
C ARG A 157 -9.64 16.02 8.14
N CYS A 158 -10.59 15.45 8.90
CA CYS A 158 -11.93 16.03 9.03
C CYS A 158 -11.91 17.35 9.81
N ASP A 159 -12.42 18.43 9.20
CA ASP A 159 -12.58 19.73 9.85
C ASP A 159 -13.80 19.76 10.80
N VAL A 160 -13.81 20.69 11.77
CA VAL A 160 -14.87 20.82 12.80
C VAL A 160 -16.26 20.95 12.19
N ARG A 161 -16.36 21.67 11.07
CA ARG A 161 -17.63 21.90 10.39
C ARG A 161 -18.18 20.61 9.79
N LYS A 162 -17.36 19.83 9.10
CA LYS A 162 -17.74 18.52 8.56
C LYS A 162 -18.15 17.56 9.68
N ALA A 163 -17.39 17.51 10.77
CA ALA A 163 -17.73 16.65 11.89
C ALA A 163 -19.03 17.08 12.60
N THR A 164 -19.22 18.38 12.89
CA THR A 164 -20.45 18.89 13.51
C THR A 164 -21.66 18.58 12.63
N LYS A 165 -21.49 18.72 11.31
CA LYS A 165 -22.50 18.28 10.33
C LYS A 165 -22.78 16.79 10.45
N MET A 166 -21.77 15.93 10.45
CA MET A 166 -21.94 14.47 10.60
C MET A 166 -22.61 14.09 11.93
N ILE A 167 -22.30 14.77 13.02
CA ILE A 167 -22.96 14.58 14.33
C ILE A 167 -24.44 14.94 14.24
N ILE A 168 -24.80 16.08 13.66
CA ILE A 168 -26.21 16.45 13.49
C ILE A 168 -26.94 15.47 12.58
N GLU A 169 -26.30 15.02 11.49
CA GLU A 169 -26.87 14.02 10.59
C GLU A 169 -27.09 12.69 11.32
N ALA A 170 -26.16 12.28 12.19
CA ALA A 170 -26.31 11.09 13.03
C ALA A 170 -27.44 11.25 14.08
N VAL A 171 -27.53 12.42 14.71
CA VAL A 171 -28.54 12.74 15.74
C VAL A 171 -29.96 12.80 15.16
N THR A 172 -30.11 13.47 14.02
CA THR A 172 -31.42 13.74 13.41
C THR A 172 -31.86 12.68 12.42
N SER A 173 -30.95 11.79 12.00
CA SER A 173 -31.15 10.86 10.89
C SER A 173 -31.59 11.55 9.59
N GLN A 174 -31.27 12.84 9.42
CA GLN A 174 -31.61 13.66 8.26
C GLN A 174 -30.34 14.30 7.70
N LYS A 175 -30.29 14.60 6.39
CA LYS A 175 -29.19 15.44 5.87
C LYS A 175 -29.24 16.79 6.54
N CYS A 176 -28.06 17.36 6.69
CA CYS A 176 -27.89 18.73 7.06
C CYS A 176 -27.31 19.50 5.86
N GLU A 177 -28.16 20.28 5.18
CA GLU A 177 -27.73 21.19 4.09
C GLU A 177 -27.11 22.50 4.63
N LEU A 178 -27.04 22.67 5.96
CA LEU A 178 -26.44 23.84 6.60
C LEU A 178 -24.92 23.89 6.33
N LEU A 179 -24.44 25.07 5.96
CA LEU A 179 -23.03 25.29 5.58
C LEU A 179 -22.22 26.06 6.63
N SER A 180 -22.88 26.83 7.51
CA SER A 180 -22.23 27.63 8.54
C SER A 180 -22.01 26.82 9.82
N LEU A 181 -20.78 26.88 10.36
CA LEU A 181 -20.41 26.21 11.60
C LEU A 181 -21.26 26.70 12.78
N ASP A 182 -21.50 28.01 12.90
CA ASP A 182 -22.24 28.58 14.03
C ASP A 182 -23.68 28.04 14.10
N ILE A 183 -24.33 27.93 12.93
CA ILE A 183 -25.71 27.42 12.83
C ILE A 183 -25.74 25.91 13.14
N LEU A 184 -24.73 25.16 12.68
CA LEU A 184 -24.57 23.75 13.01
C LEU A 184 -24.41 23.57 14.54
N GLN A 185 -23.54 24.35 15.17
CA GLN A 185 -23.29 24.29 16.62
C GLN A 185 -24.53 24.66 17.43
N GLN A 186 -25.25 25.72 17.07
CA GLN A 186 -26.50 26.11 17.73
C GLN A 186 -27.57 25.01 17.63
N ARG A 187 -27.69 24.39 16.45
CA ARG A 187 -28.66 23.30 16.24
C ARG A 187 -28.30 22.05 17.04
N LEU A 188 -27.01 21.70 17.08
CA LEU A 188 -26.52 20.59 17.91
C LEU A 188 -26.79 20.87 19.39
N HIS A 189 -26.46 22.08 19.86
CA HIS A 189 -26.72 22.50 21.24
C HIS A 189 -28.21 22.41 21.60
N ALA A 190 -29.08 22.97 20.77
CA ALA A 190 -30.53 22.93 20.99
C ALA A 190 -31.06 21.49 21.05
N HIS A 191 -30.50 20.57 20.26
CA HIS A 191 -30.91 19.17 20.25
C HIS A 191 -30.48 18.42 21.53
N LEU A 192 -29.26 18.67 22.00
CA LEU A 192 -28.70 18.00 23.17
C LEU A 192 -29.12 18.65 24.50
N HIS A 193 -29.70 19.85 24.45
CA HIS A 193 -30.07 20.62 25.63
C HIS A 193 -31.02 19.85 26.55
N LYS A 194 -30.63 19.72 27.83
CA LYS A 194 -31.35 18.97 28.88
C LYS A 194 -31.58 17.47 28.59
N LYS A 195 -30.86 16.89 27.63
CA LYS A 195 -30.92 15.46 27.33
C LYS A 195 -29.71 14.71 27.90
N HIS A 196 -29.91 13.44 28.26
CA HIS A 196 -28.83 12.52 28.63
C HIS A 196 -28.27 11.90 27.36
N PHE A 197 -27.11 12.36 26.89
CA PHE A 197 -26.53 11.87 25.66
C PHE A 197 -25.21 11.12 25.87
N LEU A 198 -24.97 10.14 25.00
CA LEU A 198 -23.68 9.50 24.78
C LEU A 198 -23.24 9.82 23.36
N LEU A 199 -22.16 10.58 23.22
CA LEU A 199 -21.54 10.88 21.93
C LEU A 199 -20.22 10.11 21.80
N VAL A 200 -20.15 9.19 20.86
CA VAL A 200 -18.93 8.46 20.48
C VAL A 200 -18.34 9.12 19.24
N ILE A 201 -17.16 9.72 19.39
CA ILE A 201 -16.35 10.26 18.30
C ILE A 201 -15.24 9.28 18.03
N ASP A 202 -15.31 8.62 16.89
CA ASP A 202 -14.42 7.55 16.52
C ASP A 202 -13.35 8.05 15.53
N ASN A 203 -12.10 7.62 15.75
CA ASN A 203 -10.91 7.95 14.93
C ASN A 203 -10.52 9.46 14.93
N LEU A 204 -10.43 10.10 16.10
CA LEU A 204 -10.02 11.51 16.17
C LEU A 204 -8.51 11.68 15.94
N TRP A 205 -8.12 12.53 14.97
CA TRP A 205 -6.72 12.80 14.60
C TRP A 205 -6.02 13.85 15.49
N ALA A 206 -4.69 13.96 15.38
CA ALA A 206 -3.83 14.79 16.24
C ALA A 206 -4.11 16.32 16.22
N GLU A 207 -4.82 16.84 15.20
CA GLU A 207 -5.31 18.23 15.18
C GLU A 207 -6.56 18.44 16.06
N GLY A 208 -6.96 17.38 16.80
CA GLY A 208 -8.14 17.31 17.66
C GLY A 208 -8.25 18.39 18.74
N PHE A 209 -7.16 19.01 19.19
CA PHE A 209 -7.21 20.01 20.26
C PHE A 209 -8.07 21.22 19.87
N GLN A 210 -7.76 21.83 18.73
CA GLN A 210 -8.56 22.93 18.19
C GLN A 210 -9.98 22.46 17.92
N PHE A 211 -10.11 21.25 17.37
CA PHE A 211 -11.41 20.64 17.07
C PHE A 211 -12.33 20.55 18.30
N TRP A 212 -11.81 20.07 19.43
CA TRP A 212 -12.58 19.92 20.66
C TRP A 212 -12.95 21.25 21.29
N GLU A 213 -12.04 22.21 21.29
CA GLU A 213 -12.34 23.56 21.80
C GLU A 213 -13.48 24.21 21.02
N PHE A 214 -13.57 23.97 19.70
CA PHE A 214 -14.69 24.44 18.89
C PHE A 214 -15.96 23.58 19.07
N LEU A 215 -15.87 22.27 19.25
CA LEU A 215 -17.06 21.41 19.39
C LEU A 215 -17.71 21.51 20.78
N ARG A 216 -16.90 21.57 21.84
CA ARG A 216 -17.31 21.51 23.25
C ARG A 216 -18.43 22.49 23.63
N PRO A 217 -18.44 23.77 23.21
CA PRO A 217 -19.54 24.70 23.51
C PRO A 217 -20.92 24.16 23.11
N SER A 218 -20.99 23.43 21.99
CA SER A 218 -22.24 22.81 21.49
C SER A 218 -22.75 21.68 22.39
N LEU A 219 -21.91 21.14 23.28
CA LEU A 219 -22.22 20.00 24.15
C LEU A 219 -22.55 20.42 25.59
N THR A 220 -22.25 21.67 25.97
CA THR A 220 -22.37 22.18 27.36
C THR A 220 -23.80 22.27 27.89
N GLY A 221 -24.83 22.13 27.04
CA GLY A 221 -26.24 22.18 27.43
C GLY A 221 -26.86 20.85 27.88
N GLY A 222 -26.09 19.75 27.86
CA GLY A 222 -26.58 18.41 28.23
C GLY A 222 -27.06 18.28 29.67
N ALA A 223 -27.93 17.30 29.93
CA ALA A 223 -28.29 16.91 31.29
C ALA A 223 -27.07 16.37 32.04
N GLY A 224 -27.07 16.51 33.38
CA GLY A 224 -26.02 15.96 34.23
C GLY A 224 -25.86 14.45 34.01
N GLY A 225 -24.64 14.00 33.73
CA GLY A 225 -24.36 12.59 33.44
C GLY A 225 -24.17 12.27 31.94
N SER A 226 -24.41 13.21 31.02
CA SER A 226 -24.03 13.05 29.61
C SER A 226 -22.53 12.80 29.45
N LYS A 227 -22.17 11.94 28.49
CA LYS A 227 -20.80 11.49 28.28
C LYS A 227 -20.38 11.67 26.82
N VAL A 228 -19.11 11.96 26.62
CA VAL A 228 -18.45 11.93 25.33
C VAL A 228 -17.32 10.92 25.40
N LEU A 229 -17.33 9.94 24.52
CA LEU A 229 -16.26 8.96 24.34
C LEU A 229 -15.52 9.32 23.06
N ILE A 230 -14.20 9.47 23.16
CA ILE A 230 -13.34 9.76 22.01
C ILE A 230 -12.36 8.60 21.86
N THR A 231 -12.28 8.03 20.66
CA THR A 231 -11.24 7.06 20.31
C THR A 231 -10.19 7.74 19.42
N THR A 232 -8.92 7.38 19.60
CA THR A 232 -7.81 8.00 18.87
C THR A 232 -6.57 7.11 18.93
N GLN A 233 -5.75 7.16 17.87
CA GLN A 233 -4.41 6.57 17.84
C GLN A 233 -3.31 7.58 18.21
N HIS A 234 -3.67 8.85 18.47
CA HIS A 234 -2.71 9.93 18.70
C HIS A 234 -2.68 10.38 20.17
N GLU A 235 -1.56 10.19 20.83
CA GLU A 235 -1.36 10.57 22.23
C GLU A 235 -1.57 12.08 22.51
N ARG A 236 -1.38 12.95 21.50
CA ARG A 236 -1.66 14.39 21.66
C ARG A 236 -3.14 14.66 21.97
N VAL A 237 -4.04 13.80 21.52
CA VAL A 237 -5.49 13.94 21.74
C VAL A 237 -5.88 13.65 23.19
N SER A 238 -5.20 12.71 23.86
CA SER A 238 -5.46 12.41 25.28
C SER A 238 -5.03 13.55 26.21
N ARG A 239 -4.10 14.41 25.77
CA ARG A 239 -3.60 15.56 26.53
C ARG A 239 -4.45 16.83 26.39
N MET A 240 -5.59 16.75 25.68
CA MET A 240 -6.37 17.93 25.30
C MET A 240 -7.12 18.62 26.46
N SER A 241 -7.34 17.95 27.59
CA SER A 241 -7.94 18.58 28.78
C SER A 241 -7.65 17.77 30.04
N SER A 242 -7.42 18.44 31.17
CA SER A 242 -7.21 17.83 32.49
C SER A 242 -8.48 17.21 33.11
N THR A 243 -9.66 17.45 32.52
CA THR A 243 -10.94 16.86 32.95
C THR A 243 -11.33 15.58 32.21
N ILE A 244 -10.52 15.12 31.25
CA ILE A 244 -10.81 13.92 30.44
C ILE A 244 -10.29 12.68 31.17
N LEU A 245 -11.17 11.69 31.37
CA LEU A 245 -10.74 10.35 31.79
C LEU A 245 -10.06 9.67 30.60
N ASN A 246 -8.74 9.54 30.68
CA ASN A 246 -7.94 8.87 29.67
C ASN A 246 -7.85 7.38 29.97
N ILE A 247 -8.42 6.55 29.09
CA ILE A 247 -8.29 5.10 29.15
C ILE A 247 -7.29 4.71 28.06
N HIS A 248 -6.12 4.22 28.48
CA HIS A 248 -5.17 3.61 27.55
C HIS A 248 -5.57 2.15 27.37
N LEU A 249 -5.86 1.73 26.13
CA LEU A 249 -6.07 0.32 25.85
C LEU A 249 -4.70 -0.36 25.83
N GLU A 250 -4.45 -1.16 26.85
CA GLU A 250 -3.23 -1.95 26.94
C GLU A 250 -3.23 -3.07 25.90
N ARG A 251 -2.03 -3.57 25.62
CA ARG A 251 -1.86 -4.76 24.77
C ARG A 251 -2.46 -5.96 25.49
N LEU A 252 -3.08 -6.85 24.72
CA LEU A 252 -3.59 -8.11 25.28
C LEU A 252 -2.44 -8.99 25.78
N GLU A 253 -2.72 -9.81 26.78
CA GLU A 253 -1.82 -10.88 27.17
C GLU A 253 -1.83 -12.00 26.11
N ASP A 254 -0.75 -12.79 26.05
CA ASP A 254 -0.59 -13.87 25.08
C ASP A 254 -1.73 -14.90 25.15
N GLU A 255 -2.26 -15.16 26.36
CA GLU A 255 -3.37 -16.08 26.56
C GLU A 255 -4.70 -15.50 26.03
N GLU A 256 -4.90 -14.19 26.10
CA GLU A 256 -6.07 -13.52 25.52
C GLU A 256 -5.99 -13.50 23.99
N CYS A 257 -4.80 -13.24 23.44
CA CYS A 257 -4.52 -13.43 22.02
C CYS A 257 -4.79 -14.87 21.58
N TRP A 258 -4.41 -15.85 22.42
CA TRP A 258 -4.71 -17.25 22.14
C TRP A 258 -6.21 -17.53 22.12
N GLN A 259 -7.00 -16.99 23.05
CA GLN A 259 -8.46 -17.20 23.02
C GLN A 259 -9.09 -16.66 21.73
N ILE A 260 -8.66 -15.49 21.26
CA ILE A 260 -9.12 -14.92 19.98
C ILE A 260 -8.70 -15.81 18.83
N LEU A 261 -7.42 -16.17 18.75
CA LEU A 261 -6.89 -17.02 17.69
C LEU A 261 -7.61 -18.37 17.65
N LYS A 262 -7.79 -19.01 18.82
CA LYS A 262 -8.49 -20.29 19.00
C LYS A 262 -9.93 -20.22 18.49
N LEU A 263 -10.65 -19.14 18.79
CA LEU A 263 -12.02 -18.92 18.32
C LEU A 263 -12.12 -19.01 16.79
N TYR A 264 -11.17 -18.40 16.09
CA TYR A 264 -11.14 -18.37 14.62
C TYR A 264 -10.52 -19.60 13.99
N ALA A 265 -9.48 -20.18 14.60
CA ALA A 265 -8.79 -21.35 14.06
C ALA A 265 -9.66 -22.60 14.09
N PHE A 266 -10.45 -22.77 15.16
CA PHE A 266 -11.21 -24.00 15.35
C PHE A 266 -12.69 -23.89 15.03
N LEU A 267 -13.33 -22.72 15.03
CA LEU A 267 -14.73 -22.55 14.63
C LEU A 267 -15.73 -23.58 15.22
N GLY A 268 -15.45 -24.16 16.40
CA GLY A 268 -16.30 -25.15 17.08
C GLY A 268 -15.69 -26.55 17.29
N TRP A 269 -14.57 -26.91 16.66
CA TRP A 269 -13.83 -28.15 17.01
C TRP A 269 -12.66 -27.84 17.97
N SER A 270 -11.88 -28.84 18.39
CA SER A 270 -10.70 -28.62 19.26
C SER A 270 -9.68 -29.74 19.07
N SER A 271 -8.40 -29.43 19.31
CA SER A 271 -7.31 -30.42 19.27
C SER A 271 -6.20 -30.04 20.24
N ARG A 272 -5.97 -30.87 21.27
CA ARG A 272 -4.95 -30.61 22.31
C ARG A 272 -3.55 -30.42 21.73
N ASP A 273 -3.19 -31.15 20.68
CA ASP A 273 -1.87 -31.07 20.06
C ASP A 273 -1.67 -29.71 19.38
N LEU A 274 -2.69 -29.25 18.65
CA LEU A 274 -2.68 -27.94 17.98
C LEU A 274 -2.79 -26.78 18.96
N GLU A 275 -3.44 -26.96 20.12
CA GLU A 275 -3.51 -25.91 21.13
C GLU A 275 -2.13 -25.49 21.66
N SER A 276 -1.19 -26.43 21.76
CA SER A 276 0.18 -26.13 22.21
C SER A 276 0.93 -25.26 21.19
N ILE A 277 0.80 -25.58 19.91
CA ILE A 277 1.40 -24.83 18.80
C ILE A 277 0.72 -23.47 18.67
N GLY A 278 -0.61 -23.44 18.78
CA GLY A 278 -1.42 -22.25 18.70
C GLY A 278 -1.13 -21.21 19.79
N ARG A 279 -0.86 -21.63 21.04
CA ARG A 279 -0.40 -20.71 22.10
C ARG A 279 0.95 -20.07 21.77
N ARG A 280 1.87 -20.85 21.19
CA ARG A 280 3.17 -20.32 20.73
C ARG A 280 2.99 -19.35 19.55
N ILE A 281 2.04 -19.61 18.65
CA ILE A 281 1.67 -18.67 17.57
C ILE A 281 1.07 -17.39 18.18
N ALA A 282 0.20 -17.51 19.18
CA ALA A 282 -0.43 -16.38 19.84
C ALA A 282 0.59 -15.45 20.55
N ALA A 283 1.65 -16.01 21.13
CA ALA A 283 2.75 -15.23 21.69
C ALA A 283 3.44 -14.31 20.65
N ASN A 284 3.38 -14.65 19.37
CA ASN A 284 3.91 -13.80 18.29
C ASN A 284 2.95 -12.65 17.90
N CYS A 285 1.75 -12.59 18.47
CA CYS A 285 0.80 -11.49 18.23
C CYS A 285 1.18 -10.20 18.98
N GLN A 286 2.11 -10.26 19.93
CA GLN A 286 2.56 -9.13 20.77
C GLN A 286 1.39 -8.32 21.36
N GLY A 287 0.33 -9.02 21.76
CA GLY A 287 -0.88 -8.44 22.33
C GLY A 287 -1.82 -7.72 21.35
N SER A 288 -1.67 -7.94 20.03
CA SER A 288 -2.58 -7.43 19.01
C SER A 288 -3.77 -8.37 18.78
N PRO A 289 -5.02 -7.95 19.10
CA PRO A 289 -6.23 -8.73 18.85
C PRO A 289 -6.46 -9.00 17.35
N LEU A 290 -6.07 -8.06 16.49
CA LEU A 290 -6.23 -8.17 15.04
C LEU A 290 -5.24 -9.19 14.45
N ALA A 291 -3.99 -9.20 14.95
CA ALA A 291 -3.01 -10.21 14.56
C ALA A 291 -3.48 -11.60 14.98
N ALA A 292 -3.96 -11.74 16.22
CA ALA A 292 -4.52 -12.98 16.75
C ALA A 292 -5.71 -13.49 15.91
N LYS A 293 -6.64 -12.61 15.55
CA LYS A 293 -7.75 -12.94 14.65
C LYS A 293 -7.28 -13.37 13.26
N SER A 294 -6.35 -12.63 12.67
CA SER A 294 -5.86 -12.90 11.30
C SER A 294 -5.12 -14.25 11.24
N LEU A 295 -4.26 -14.52 12.23
CA LEU A 295 -3.60 -15.81 12.38
C LEU A 295 -4.60 -16.93 12.66
N GLY A 296 -5.64 -16.67 13.47
CA GLY A 296 -6.71 -17.63 13.70
C GLY A 296 -7.45 -18.00 12.42
N VAL A 297 -7.79 -17.03 11.57
CA VAL A 297 -8.40 -17.29 10.25
C VAL A 297 -7.45 -18.08 9.35
N LEU A 298 -6.17 -17.69 9.29
CA LEU A 298 -5.16 -18.42 8.52
C LEU A 298 -5.04 -19.89 8.96
N LEU A 299 -5.05 -20.14 10.27
CA LEU A 299 -4.98 -21.48 10.83
C LEU A 299 -6.25 -22.28 10.52
N SER A 300 -7.41 -21.64 10.36
CA SER A 300 -8.65 -22.33 9.98
C SER A 300 -8.58 -22.99 8.60
N ASP A 301 -7.80 -22.40 7.67
CA ASP A 301 -7.60 -22.91 6.31
C ASP A 301 -6.64 -24.11 6.24
N THR A 302 -5.96 -24.43 7.35
CA THR A 302 -5.10 -25.62 7.44
C THR A 302 -5.88 -26.91 7.70
N HIS A 303 -7.18 -26.82 8.00
CA HIS A 303 -8.05 -27.96 8.33
C HIS A 303 -7.50 -28.89 9.43
N GLY A 304 -6.71 -28.34 10.36
CA GLY A 304 -6.12 -29.08 11.48
C GLY A 304 -4.88 -29.90 11.15
N ASP A 305 -4.22 -29.60 10.03
CA ASP A 305 -2.91 -30.15 9.70
C ASP A 305 -1.82 -29.60 10.64
N LYS A 306 -1.26 -30.48 11.46
CA LYS A 306 -0.24 -30.14 12.46
C LYS A 306 1.06 -29.62 11.83
N GLU A 307 1.51 -30.21 10.73
CA GLU A 307 2.76 -29.79 10.08
C GLU A 307 2.62 -28.36 9.53
N ARG A 308 1.44 -27.97 9.05
CA ARG A 308 1.16 -26.59 8.63
C ARG A 308 1.16 -25.61 9.79
N TRP A 309 0.62 -25.99 10.95
CA TRP A 309 0.67 -25.14 12.14
C TRP A 309 2.11 -24.95 12.62
N GLU A 310 2.92 -26.02 12.62
CA GLU A 310 4.34 -25.94 12.98
C GLU A 310 5.13 -25.12 11.96
N SER A 311 4.80 -25.20 10.67
CA SER A 311 5.38 -24.36 9.61
C SER A 311 5.05 -22.88 9.83
N ILE A 312 3.77 -22.54 10.04
CA ILE A 312 3.34 -21.16 10.35
C ILE A 312 4.01 -20.64 11.62
N LEU A 313 4.12 -21.49 12.66
CA LEU A 313 4.84 -21.12 13.87
C LEU A 313 6.33 -20.92 13.61
N GLY A 314 6.95 -21.77 12.77
CA GLY A 314 8.32 -21.61 12.29
C GLY A 314 8.51 -20.23 11.66
N ASP A 315 7.68 -19.89 10.67
CA ASP A 315 7.67 -18.61 9.97
C ASP A 315 7.52 -17.41 10.91
N LEU A 316 6.72 -17.53 11.97
CA LEU A 316 6.52 -16.48 12.97
C LEU A 316 7.62 -16.41 14.02
N SER A 317 8.29 -17.53 14.33
CA SER A 317 9.36 -17.62 15.34
C SER A 317 10.69 -17.04 14.88
N TYR A 318 10.84 -16.75 13.58
CA TYR A 318 11.92 -15.92 13.07
C TYR A 318 11.66 -14.46 13.47
N THR A 319 12.10 -14.08 14.67
CA THR A 319 12.12 -12.69 15.17
C THR A 319 13.08 -11.76 14.41
N GLU A 320 13.59 -12.23 13.27
CA GLU A 320 14.26 -11.48 12.23
C GLU A 320 13.61 -11.99 10.94
N LEU A 321 12.64 -11.26 10.37
CA LEU A 321 11.88 -11.67 9.17
C LEU A 321 12.83 -11.68 7.96
N ASP A 322 13.68 -12.70 7.87
CA ASP A 322 14.63 -12.94 6.78
C ASP A 322 13.92 -13.47 5.52
N LEU A 323 12.74 -14.09 5.70
CA LEU A 323 11.93 -14.71 4.65
C LEU A 323 10.44 -14.44 4.92
N LEU A 324 9.73 -13.95 3.91
CA LEU A 324 8.26 -13.89 3.93
C LEU A 324 7.70 -15.25 3.47
N PRO A 325 6.74 -15.86 4.19
CA PRO A 325 6.27 -17.19 3.84
C PRO A 325 5.41 -17.19 2.57
N ASP A 326 5.46 -18.30 1.82
CA ASP A 326 4.69 -18.50 0.59
C ASP A 326 3.18 -18.33 0.80
N SER A 327 2.69 -18.55 2.03
CA SER A 327 1.29 -18.44 2.42
C SER A 327 0.70 -17.04 2.22
N VAL A 328 1.54 -16.00 2.19
CA VAL A 328 1.10 -14.61 1.92
C VAL A 328 0.34 -14.50 0.59
N GLY A 329 0.69 -15.32 -0.40
CA GLY A 329 0.04 -15.30 -1.71
C GLY A 329 -1.41 -15.80 -1.72
N PHE A 330 -1.90 -16.41 -0.63
CA PHE A 330 -3.30 -16.80 -0.48
C PHE A 330 -4.19 -15.63 -0.03
N CYS A 331 -3.60 -14.55 0.49
CA CYS A 331 -4.31 -13.36 0.95
C CYS A 331 -4.78 -12.47 -0.21
N ILE A 332 -5.49 -13.00 -1.20
CA ILE A 332 -5.83 -12.33 -2.47
C ILE A 332 -6.61 -11.00 -2.33
N HIS A 333 -7.21 -10.74 -1.16
CA HIS A 333 -7.89 -9.49 -0.84
C HIS A 333 -6.97 -8.41 -0.25
N LEU A 334 -5.71 -8.75 0.04
CA LEU A 334 -4.73 -7.84 0.63
C LEU A 334 -4.48 -6.66 -0.32
N ARG A 335 -4.59 -5.45 0.23
CA ARG A 335 -4.34 -4.19 -0.50
C ARG A 335 -3.08 -3.47 -0.05
N TYR A 336 -2.60 -3.77 1.15
CA TYR A 336 -1.47 -3.11 1.76
C TYR A 336 -0.59 -4.16 2.43
N LEU A 337 0.66 -4.25 1.99
CA LEU A 337 1.69 -5.12 2.56
C LEU A 337 2.88 -4.24 2.94
N ASN A 338 3.15 -4.15 4.23
CA ASN A 338 4.27 -3.38 4.78
C ASN A 338 5.28 -4.34 5.40
N LEU A 339 6.48 -4.31 4.86
CA LEU A 339 7.64 -5.09 5.27
C LEU A 339 8.81 -4.16 5.58
N ARG A 340 8.55 -2.86 5.80
CA ARG A 340 9.56 -1.85 6.09
C ARG A 340 10.40 -2.25 7.30
N ASN A 341 11.70 -1.99 7.23
CA ASN A 341 12.65 -2.25 8.31
C ASN A 341 12.66 -3.74 8.76
N THR A 342 12.43 -4.65 7.81
CA THR A 342 12.62 -6.09 8.00
C THR A 342 13.95 -6.54 7.41
N LEU A 343 14.44 -7.70 7.85
CA LEU A 343 15.69 -8.30 7.39
C LEU A 343 15.50 -9.16 6.12
N ILE A 344 14.38 -8.96 5.42
CA ILE A 344 13.97 -9.82 4.33
C ILE A 344 14.98 -9.82 3.19
N LYS A 345 15.41 -11.03 2.82
CA LYS A 345 16.40 -11.24 1.75
C LYS A 345 15.74 -11.40 0.38
N THR A 346 14.58 -12.05 0.35
CA THR A 346 13.80 -12.31 -0.85
C THR A 346 12.31 -12.34 -0.53
N LEU A 347 11.48 -11.87 -1.46
CA LEU A 347 10.03 -12.10 -1.40
C LEU A 347 9.69 -13.40 -2.13
N PRO A 348 8.74 -14.21 -1.62
CA PRO A 348 8.26 -15.39 -2.33
C PRO A 348 7.52 -15.00 -3.61
N GLU A 349 7.62 -15.84 -4.63
CA GLU A 349 6.94 -15.63 -5.92
C GLU A 349 5.41 -15.56 -5.76
N THR A 350 4.88 -16.14 -4.68
CA THR A 350 3.47 -16.11 -4.33
C THR A 350 2.95 -14.71 -3.98
N VAL A 351 3.80 -13.75 -3.59
CA VAL A 351 3.41 -12.32 -3.43
C VAL A 351 2.80 -11.78 -4.71
N CYS A 352 3.27 -12.24 -5.86
CA CYS A 352 2.76 -11.83 -7.16
C CYS A 352 1.31 -12.32 -7.44
N ASN A 353 0.74 -13.19 -6.58
CA ASN A 353 -0.66 -13.63 -6.64
C ASN A 353 -1.62 -12.60 -5.99
N LEU A 354 -1.09 -11.57 -5.34
CA LEU A 354 -1.87 -10.54 -4.66
C LEU A 354 -2.39 -9.49 -5.66
N PHE A 355 -3.26 -9.89 -6.58
CA PHE A 355 -3.71 -9.04 -7.69
C PHE A 355 -4.42 -7.74 -7.24
N ASN A 356 -4.93 -7.69 -6.01
CA ASN A 356 -5.57 -6.51 -5.41
C ASN A 356 -4.61 -5.62 -4.63
N LEU A 357 -3.32 -5.98 -4.53
CA LEU A 357 -2.33 -5.23 -3.78
C LEU A 357 -2.17 -3.83 -4.39
N GLN A 358 -2.28 -2.81 -3.55
CA GLN A 358 -2.15 -1.39 -3.91
C GLN A 358 -0.85 -0.80 -3.38
N THR A 359 -0.37 -1.28 -2.23
CA THR A 359 0.88 -0.80 -1.63
C THR A 359 1.75 -1.97 -1.19
N LEU A 360 3.01 -1.94 -1.62
CA LEU A 360 4.09 -2.77 -1.14
C LEU A 360 5.21 -1.86 -0.61
N ASP A 361 5.41 -1.85 0.69
CA ASP A 361 6.43 -1.04 1.37
C ASP A 361 7.59 -1.92 1.84
N LEU A 362 8.76 -1.72 1.23
CA LEU A 362 10.03 -2.44 1.43
C LEU A 362 11.16 -1.45 1.78
N ARG A 363 10.81 -0.28 2.31
CA ARG A 363 11.82 0.70 2.74
C ARG A 363 12.66 0.13 3.89
N ASP A 364 13.91 0.55 4.01
CA ASP A 364 14.82 0.09 5.06
C ASP A 364 15.03 -1.44 5.10
N CYS A 365 14.72 -2.16 4.01
CA CYS A 365 15.05 -3.58 3.82
C CYS A 365 16.44 -3.71 3.18
N TYR A 366 17.49 -3.46 3.97
CA TYR A 366 18.87 -3.38 3.49
C TYR A 366 19.41 -4.67 2.84
N TRP A 367 18.82 -5.83 3.19
CA TRP A 367 19.24 -7.15 2.73
C TRP A 367 18.45 -7.70 1.55
N LEU A 368 17.41 -6.99 1.08
CA LEU A 368 16.60 -7.43 -0.04
C LEU A 368 17.46 -7.50 -1.31
N MET A 369 17.60 -8.70 -1.88
CA MET A 369 18.45 -8.94 -3.04
C MET A 369 17.71 -8.72 -4.36
N ASP A 370 16.49 -9.23 -4.49
CA ASP A 370 15.71 -9.17 -5.72
C ASP A 370 14.20 -9.13 -5.41
N LEU A 371 13.43 -8.57 -6.34
CA LEU A 371 11.98 -8.72 -6.37
C LEU A 371 11.60 -9.97 -7.21
N PRO A 372 10.43 -10.59 -6.95
CA PRO A 372 9.97 -11.75 -7.69
C PRO A 372 9.71 -11.42 -9.17
N GLU A 373 9.86 -12.40 -10.06
CA GLU A 373 9.77 -12.16 -11.52
C GLU A 373 8.33 -11.85 -11.96
N GLY A 374 7.34 -12.38 -11.25
CA GLY A 374 5.91 -12.17 -11.51
C GLY A 374 5.37 -10.81 -11.11
N MET A 375 6.20 -9.83 -10.73
CA MET A 375 5.74 -8.51 -10.26
C MET A 375 4.85 -7.79 -11.27
N SER A 376 5.02 -8.07 -12.57
CA SER A 376 4.16 -7.56 -13.64
C SER A 376 2.67 -7.96 -13.54
N ARG A 377 2.32 -8.93 -12.67
CA ARG A 377 0.93 -9.35 -12.40
C ARG A 377 0.18 -8.44 -11.43
N LEU A 378 0.88 -7.60 -10.66
CA LEU A 378 0.29 -6.73 -9.64
C LEU A 378 -0.31 -5.45 -10.25
N VAL A 379 -1.21 -5.58 -11.22
CA VAL A 379 -1.71 -4.47 -12.05
C VAL A 379 -2.42 -3.34 -11.28
N ASN A 380 -2.90 -3.62 -10.06
CA ASN A 380 -3.52 -2.64 -9.17
C ASN A 380 -2.53 -1.94 -8.23
N LEU A 381 -1.24 -2.29 -8.29
CA LEU A 381 -0.21 -1.71 -7.44
C LEU A 381 -0.04 -0.23 -7.77
N ARG A 382 -0.11 0.60 -6.73
CA ARG A 382 0.04 2.05 -6.79
C ARG A 382 1.34 2.52 -6.16
N HIS A 383 1.81 1.81 -5.15
CA HIS A 383 3.01 2.19 -4.41
C HIS A 383 3.93 0.99 -4.25
N LEU A 384 5.11 1.06 -4.87
CA LEU A 384 6.23 0.16 -4.64
C LEU A 384 7.37 0.98 -4.06
N SER A 385 7.54 0.91 -2.74
CA SER A 385 8.56 1.70 -2.04
C SER A 385 9.72 0.81 -1.66
N LEU A 386 10.87 1.03 -2.29
CA LEU A 386 12.15 0.37 -1.99
C LEU A 386 13.06 1.35 -1.23
N HIS A 387 14.01 0.79 -0.47
CA HIS A 387 15.01 1.57 0.23
C HIS A 387 15.85 2.44 -0.72
N ILE A 388 15.94 3.74 -0.45
CA ILE A 388 16.89 4.62 -1.13
C ILE A 388 18.07 4.83 -0.18
N ASP A 389 19.20 4.19 -0.46
CA ASP A 389 20.44 4.45 0.26
C ASP A 389 21.37 5.36 -0.55
N TRP A 390 21.84 6.42 0.11
CA TRP A 390 22.70 7.45 -0.46
C TRP A 390 24.18 7.19 -0.09
N ASP A 391 24.47 6.35 0.91
CA ASP A 391 25.81 6.15 1.48
C ASP A 391 26.21 4.67 1.67
N ARG A 392 25.31 3.70 1.42
CA ARG A 392 25.62 2.26 1.56
C ARG A 392 25.26 1.45 0.32
N VAL A 393 26.06 0.42 0.06
CA VAL A 393 25.77 -0.60 -0.95
C VAL A 393 24.61 -1.47 -0.45
N THR A 394 23.46 -1.40 -1.12
CA THR A 394 22.33 -2.31 -0.86
C THR A 394 22.57 -3.64 -1.55
N ALA A 395 22.09 -4.74 -0.97
CA ALA A 395 22.14 -6.05 -1.62
C ALA A 395 21.28 -6.14 -2.89
N PHE A 396 20.37 -5.17 -3.13
CA PHE A 396 19.40 -5.16 -4.21
C PHE A 396 20.05 -5.09 -5.59
N ARG A 397 19.93 -6.18 -6.37
CA ARG A 397 20.69 -6.41 -7.61
C ARG A 397 19.94 -6.00 -8.86
N SER A 398 18.63 -6.25 -8.94
CA SER A 398 17.90 -6.05 -10.19
C SER A 398 16.40 -5.81 -10.01
N MET A 399 15.83 -5.04 -10.94
CA MET A 399 14.39 -4.95 -11.14
C MET A 399 13.87 -6.16 -11.92
N PRO A 400 12.66 -6.65 -11.61
CA PRO A 400 12.02 -7.72 -12.37
C PRO A 400 11.51 -7.16 -13.71
N SER A 401 11.28 -8.05 -14.67
CA SER A 401 10.80 -7.64 -16.00
C SER A 401 9.30 -7.34 -16.06
N GLY A 402 8.90 -6.44 -16.95
CA GLY A 402 7.50 -6.09 -17.20
C GLY A 402 6.89 -5.13 -16.16
N ILE A 403 7.72 -4.34 -15.48
CA ILE A 403 7.28 -3.28 -14.58
C ILE A 403 6.48 -2.22 -15.35
N ASP A 404 6.74 -2.01 -16.64
CA ASP A 404 6.00 -1.10 -17.51
C ASP A 404 4.50 -1.42 -17.64
N ARG A 405 4.08 -2.64 -17.27
CA ARG A 405 2.68 -3.07 -17.22
C ARG A 405 1.92 -2.54 -16.00
N LEU A 406 2.64 -2.09 -14.97
CA LEU A 406 2.06 -1.55 -13.74
C LEU A 406 1.58 -0.10 -13.92
N GLN A 407 0.62 0.11 -14.82
CA GLN A 407 0.16 1.46 -15.20
C GLN A 407 -0.52 2.23 -14.06
N SER A 408 -1.01 1.52 -13.04
CA SER A 408 -1.55 2.11 -11.81
C SER A 408 -0.47 2.65 -10.87
N LEU A 409 0.81 2.32 -11.12
CA LEU A 409 1.93 2.65 -10.25
C LEU A 409 2.19 4.16 -10.25
N GLN A 410 2.13 4.74 -9.06
CA GLN A 410 2.33 6.16 -8.79
C GLN A 410 3.64 6.41 -8.05
N THR A 411 4.09 5.46 -7.23
CA THR A 411 5.33 5.58 -6.47
C THR A 411 6.24 4.41 -6.80
N LEU A 412 7.47 4.73 -7.23
CA LEU A 412 8.57 3.80 -7.44
C LEU A 412 9.86 4.51 -7.03
N SER A 413 10.32 4.25 -5.82
CA SER A 413 11.44 5.02 -5.24
C SER A 413 12.82 4.62 -5.78
N ARG A 414 13.00 3.37 -6.24
CA ARG A 414 14.28 2.84 -6.74
C ARG A 414 14.09 2.01 -8.01
N PHE A 415 14.97 2.19 -8.99
CA PHE A 415 15.02 1.44 -10.24
C PHE A 415 16.47 1.11 -10.61
N VAL A 416 16.79 -0.17 -10.73
CA VAL A 416 18.14 -0.65 -11.11
C VAL A 416 18.13 -1.13 -12.55
N VAL A 417 18.94 -0.51 -13.41
CA VAL A 417 19.07 -0.88 -14.82
C VAL A 417 20.02 -2.08 -14.97
N VAL A 418 19.69 -3.03 -15.83
CA VAL A 418 20.55 -4.20 -16.12
C VAL A 418 20.75 -4.36 -17.63
N SER A 419 21.94 -4.83 -18.04
CA SER A 419 22.28 -5.10 -19.45
C SER A 419 21.44 -6.24 -20.03
N ARG A 420 21.21 -6.21 -21.35
CA ARG A 420 20.38 -7.19 -22.09
C ARG A 420 20.95 -8.61 -22.06
N ASP A 421 22.24 -8.79 -21.78
CA ASP A 421 22.94 -10.07 -21.91
C ASP A 421 22.48 -11.15 -20.91
N GLY A 422 21.58 -10.80 -19.98
CA GLY A 422 21.01 -11.72 -18.98
C GLY A 422 19.47 -11.72 -18.87
N GLY A 423 18.74 -11.09 -19.81
CA GLY A 423 17.27 -11.13 -19.84
C GLY A 423 16.53 -10.31 -18.76
N LYS A 424 17.18 -9.31 -18.16
CA LYS A 424 16.63 -8.49 -17.06
C LYS A 424 16.18 -7.08 -17.50
N CYS A 425 15.47 -6.39 -16.60
CA CYS A 425 14.83 -5.08 -16.77
C CYS A 425 15.81 -3.99 -17.24
N ASN A 426 15.49 -3.32 -18.36
CA ASN A 426 16.22 -2.15 -18.86
C ASN A 426 15.39 -0.86 -18.67
N ILE A 427 16.00 0.30 -18.88
CA ILE A 427 15.40 1.60 -18.53
C ILE A 427 14.13 1.96 -19.31
N ASN A 428 13.91 1.32 -20.48
CA ASN A 428 12.70 1.48 -21.27
C ASN A 428 11.43 1.06 -20.54
N GLU A 429 11.53 0.24 -19.48
CA GLU A 429 10.37 -0.15 -18.69
C GLU A 429 9.73 1.02 -17.90
N LEU A 430 10.41 2.15 -17.80
CA LEU A 430 9.85 3.36 -17.18
C LEU A 430 8.81 4.06 -18.07
N LYS A 431 8.71 3.74 -19.36
CA LYS A 431 7.96 4.51 -20.37
C LYS A 431 6.50 4.79 -20.04
N ASN A 432 5.78 3.78 -19.55
CA ASN A 432 4.34 3.84 -19.32
C ASN A 432 3.97 4.25 -17.88
N LEU A 433 4.96 4.44 -17.01
CA LEU A 433 4.74 4.68 -15.59
C LEU A 433 4.55 6.16 -15.29
N LYS A 434 3.47 6.49 -14.59
CA LYS A 434 3.16 7.86 -14.13
C LYS A 434 3.72 8.12 -12.74
N ILE A 435 5.02 7.89 -12.58
CA ILE A 435 5.72 8.03 -11.30
C ILE A 435 5.64 9.47 -10.79
N ARG A 436 5.44 9.58 -9.48
CA ARG A 436 5.29 10.82 -8.71
C ARG A 436 6.23 10.77 -7.51
N GLY A 437 6.58 11.95 -6.99
CA GLY A 437 7.41 12.04 -5.79
C GLY A 437 8.89 11.83 -6.10
N GLU A 438 9.47 10.73 -5.63
CA GLU A 438 10.90 10.43 -5.73
C GLU A 438 11.19 9.24 -6.65
N LEU A 439 12.30 9.31 -7.38
CA LEU A 439 12.83 8.21 -8.19
C LEU A 439 14.36 8.22 -8.15
N CYS A 440 14.95 7.10 -7.78
CA CYS A 440 16.38 6.85 -7.87
C CYS A 440 16.65 5.83 -8.98
N ILE A 441 17.46 6.20 -9.98
CA ILE A 441 17.86 5.32 -11.08
C ILE A 441 19.34 4.99 -10.94
N LEU A 442 19.65 3.69 -10.91
CA LEU A 442 20.98 3.16 -10.65
C LEU A 442 21.51 2.36 -11.83
N ASN A 443 22.84 2.21 -11.86
CA ASN A 443 23.58 1.40 -12.84
C ASN A 443 23.34 1.90 -14.28
N LEU A 444 23.37 3.22 -14.44
CA LEU A 444 23.05 3.89 -15.70
C LEU A 444 24.04 3.57 -16.84
N GLU A 445 25.24 3.09 -16.54
CA GLU A 445 26.19 2.56 -17.52
C GLU A 445 25.62 1.36 -18.31
N ALA A 446 24.65 0.63 -17.74
CA ALA A 446 23.98 -0.50 -18.38
C ALA A 446 22.76 -0.09 -19.23
N ALA A 447 22.43 1.20 -19.29
CA ALA A 447 21.31 1.71 -20.07
C ALA A 447 21.61 1.64 -21.58
N THR A 448 20.60 1.22 -22.34
CA THR A 448 20.69 1.19 -23.80
C THR A 448 20.25 2.53 -24.39
N ASN A 449 20.89 2.96 -25.50
CA ASN A 449 20.56 4.23 -26.16
C ASN A 449 19.08 4.32 -26.59
N ASP A 450 18.50 3.24 -27.12
CA ASP A 450 17.07 3.22 -27.45
C ASP A 450 16.21 3.27 -26.20
N GLY A 451 16.65 2.60 -25.13
CA GLY A 451 15.88 2.50 -23.90
C GLY A 451 15.74 3.81 -23.14
N VAL A 452 16.81 4.63 -23.11
CA VAL A 452 16.77 5.95 -22.46
C VAL A 452 15.79 6.90 -23.15
N MET A 453 15.66 6.80 -24.48
CA MET A 453 14.69 7.59 -25.25
C MET A 453 13.25 7.18 -24.93
N GLU A 454 13.00 5.89 -24.67
CA GLU A 454 11.69 5.39 -24.26
C GLU A 454 11.33 5.72 -22.81
N ALA A 455 12.29 5.84 -21.89
CA ALA A 455 12.06 6.00 -20.45
C ALA A 455 11.17 7.22 -20.08
N ASN A 456 11.15 8.24 -20.95
CA ASN A 456 10.23 9.37 -20.92
C ASN A 456 10.18 10.09 -19.55
N LEU A 457 11.34 10.46 -19.00
CA LEU A 457 11.41 11.25 -17.74
C LEU A 457 10.77 12.63 -17.90
N ARG A 458 10.85 13.22 -19.10
CA ARG A 458 10.21 14.50 -19.42
C ARG A 458 8.69 14.46 -19.28
N GLY A 459 8.05 13.31 -19.50
CA GLY A 459 6.60 13.13 -19.31
C GLY A 459 6.16 12.96 -17.86
N LYS A 460 7.09 12.85 -16.90
CA LYS A 460 6.78 12.58 -15.48
C LYS A 460 6.62 13.89 -14.69
N GLU A 461 5.58 14.66 -15.00
CA GLU A 461 5.34 16.03 -14.48
C GLU A 461 5.20 16.13 -12.95
N TYR A 462 4.85 15.03 -12.28
CA TYR A 462 4.68 14.95 -10.83
C TYR A 462 5.92 14.41 -10.08
N LEU A 463 7.00 14.14 -10.80
CA LEU A 463 8.28 13.77 -10.19
C LEU A 463 8.92 15.03 -9.58
N ARG A 464 9.25 14.96 -8.29
CA ARG A 464 9.84 16.06 -7.53
C ARG A 464 11.32 15.84 -7.26
N GLU A 465 11.72 14.60 -7.04
CA GLU A 465 13.08 14.24 -6.68
C GLU A 465 13.61 13.16 -7.63
N LEU A 466 14.78 13.41 -8.20
CA LEU A 466 15.45 12.49 -9.11
C LEU A 466 16.90 12.31 -8.68
N MET A 467 17.30 11.05 -8.51
CA MET A 467 18.69 10.67 -8.39
C MET A 467 19.10 9.84 -9.61
N LEU A 468 20.22 10.20 -10.23
CA LEU A 468 20.87 9.46 -11.30
C LEU A 468 22.25 9.01 -10.81
N LYS A 469 22.50 7.71 -10.82
CA LYS A 469 23.75 7.15 -10.28
C LYS A 469 24.34 6.07 -11.20
N TRP A 470 25.63 6.21 -11.43
CA TRP A 470 26.49 5.24 -12.09
C TRP A 470 27.25 4.41 -11.04
N SER A 471 27.82 3.25 -11.43
CA SER A 471 28.75 2.54 -10.55
C SER A 471 30.04 3.34 -10.34
N GLU A 472 30.62 3.20 -9.15
CA GLU A 472 31.92 3.79 -8.81
C GLU A 472 33.05 3.29 -9.72
N ASP A 473 32.93 2.05 -10.21
CA ASP A 473 33.95 1.44 -11.08
C ASP A 473 33.95 2.04 -12.48
N THR A 474 32.84 2.61 -12.95
CA THR A 474 32.76 3.27 -14.26
C THR A 474 33.70 4.48 -14.34
N CYS A 475 33.94 5.16 -13.21
CA CYS A 475 34.86 6.29 -13.14
C CYS A 475 36.35 5.88 -13.18
N LYS A 476 36.67 4.62 -12.90
CA LYS A 476 38.04 4.08 -12.87
C LYS A 476 38.50 3.52 -14.21
N ASP A 477 37.60 3.39 -15.18
CA ASP A 477 37.95 2.85 -16.49
C ASP A 477 38.88 3.81 -17.25
N GLU A 478 40.14 3.38 -17.42
CA GLU A 478 41.21 4.07 -18.13
C GLU A 478 41.00 4.04 -19.65
N GLN A 479 40.19 3.11 -20.17
CA GLN A 479 40.03 2.90 -21.62
C GLN A 479 39.06 3.90 -22.26
N GLN A 480 38.50 4.84 -21.49
CA GLN A 480 37.60 5.92 -21.93
C GLN A 480 36.30 5.43 -22.64
N LYS A 481 36.12 4.12 -22.79
CA LYS A 481 35.14 3.49 -23.69
C LYS A 481 33.68 3.63 -23.21
N GLY A 482 33.48 3.86 -21.91
CA GLY A 482 32.16 4.07 -21.30
C GLY A 482 31.69 5.53 -21.22
N ILE A 483 32.54 6.51 -21.56
CA ILE A 483 32.22 7.94 -21.34
C ILE A 483 31.24 8.47 -22.36
N GLU A 484 31.53 8.33 -23.65
CA GLU A 484 30.66 8.87 -24.70
C GLU A 484 29.24 8.31 -24.56
N ASN A 485 29.12 7.02 -24.24
CA ASN A 485 27.84 6.39 -23.95
C ASN A 485 27.14 6.97 -22.70
N SER A 486 27.90 7.30 -21.65
CA SER A 486 27.31 7.91 -20.45
C SER A 486 26.84 9.35 -20.70
N GLU A 487 27.57 10.12 -21.52
CA GLU A 487 27.15 11.46 -21.94
C GLU A 487 25.87 11.39 -22.79
N THR A 488 25.77 10.43 -23.72
CA THR A 488 24.54 10.25 -24.51
C THR A 488 23.36 9.79 -23.66
N VAL A 489 23.60 8.88 -22.70
CA VAL A 489 22.59 8.39 -21.76
C VAL A 489 22.02 9.52 -20.90
N ILE A 490 22.89 10.32 -20.27
CA ILE A 490 22.42 11.40 -19.39
C ILE A 490 21.74 12.53 -20.17
N GLU A 491 22.22 12.84 -21.39
CA GLU A 491 21.61 13.83 -22.27
C GLU A 491 20.21 13.41 -22.75
N ALA A 492 19.96 12.11 -22.91
CA ALA A 492 18.63 11.59 -23.25
C ALA A 492 17.66 11.56 -22.06
N LEU A 493 18.17 11.48 -20.83
CA LEU A 493 17.38 11.37 -19.60
C LEU A 493 16.90 12.72 -19.06
N CYS A 494 16.37 13.58 -19.93
CA CYS A 494 15.89 14.90 -19.54
C CYS A 494 14.67 14.83 -18.61
N PRO A 495 14.76 15.33 -17.37
CA PRO A 495 13.63 15.38 -16.46
C PRO A 495 12.64 16.48 -16.85
N HIS A 496 11.42 16.40 -16.30
CA HIS A 496 10.44 17.47 -16.44
C HIS A 496 10.90 18.73 -15.69
N THR A 497 10.54 19.91 -16.18
CA THR A 497 10.97 21.22 -15.63
C THR A 497 10.39 21.54 -14.25
N SER A 498 9.43 20.75 -13.76
CA SER A 498 8.84 20.86 -12.42
C SER A 498 9.70 20.22 -11.31
N LEU A 499 10.79 19.53 -11.67
CA LEU A 499 11.67 18.85 -10.73
C LEU A 499 12.23 19.83 -9.69
N LYS A 500 12.24 19.41 -8.42
CA LYS A 500 12.68 20.22 -7.28
C LYS A 500 14.06 19.85 -6.77
N HIS A 501 14.39 18.56 -6.77
CA HIS A 501 15.64 18.05 -6.24
C HIS A 501 16.29 17.11 -7.26
N LEU A 502 17.55 17.38 -7.59
CA LEU A 502 18.33 16.59 -8.52
C LEU A 502 19.66 16.21 -7.87
N ARG A 503 19.97 14.91 -7.87
CA ARG A 503 21.28 14.39 -7.49
C ARG A 503 21.90 13.55 -8.59
N ILE A 504 23.16 13.80 -8.88
CA ILE A 504 23.96 13.06 -9.85
C ILE A 504 25.17 12.49 -9.12
N GLU A 505 25.34 11.18 -9.17
CA GLU A 505 26.44 10.46 -8.53
C GLU A 505 27.25 9.65 -9.55
N ASN A 506 28.58 9.65 -9.37
CA ASN A 506 29.52 8.80 -10.11
C ASN A 506 29.48 8.98 -11.63
N TYR A 507 28.99 10.13 -12.12
CA TYR A 507 28.90 10.38 -13.56
C TYR A 507 30.31 10.48 -14.18
N PRO A 508 30.67 9.61 -15.15
CA PRO A 508 32.02 9.54 -15.69
C PRO A 508 32.28 10.56 -16.82
N GLY A 509 31.24 11.27 -17.26
CA GLY A 509 31.31 12.22 -18.37
C GLY A 509 32.00 13.54 -18.03
N ARG A 510 32.46 14.23 -19.07
CA ARG A 510 33.16 15.52 -18.96
C ARG A 510 32.21 16.69 -19.06
N ARG A 511 31.09 16.49 -19.76
CA ARG A 511 30.08 17.50 -20.05
C ARG A 511 28.85 17.30 -19.18
N PHE A 512 28.34 18.40 -18.63
CA PHE A 512 27.03 18.40 -17.99
C PHE A 512 25.92 18.41 -19.05
N PRO A 513 24.82 17.66 -18.84
CA PRO A 513 23.73 17.56 -19.81
C PRO A 513 23.02 18.90 -20.04
N SER A 514 22.80 19.25 -21.30
CA SER A 514 22.26 20.56 -21.68
C SER A 514 20.82 20.75 -21.18
N CYS A 515 20.02 19.69 -21.19
CA CYS A 515 18.64 19.77 -20.74
C CYS A 515 18.48 19.96 -19.22
N PHE A 516 19.53 19.73 -18.42
CA PHE A 516 19.48 19.95 -16.98
C PHE A 516 19.76 21.41 -16.64
N GLU A 517 20.47 22.14 -17.51
CA GLU A 517 20.76 23.55 -17.30
C GLU A 517 19.48 24.40 -17.26
N ASN A 518 18.37 23.94 -17.86
CA ASN A 518 17.09 24.66 -17.97
C ASN A 518 16.04 24.28 -16.90
N LEU A 519 16.44 23.68 -15.78
CA LEU A 519 15.53 23.30 -14.69
C LEU A 519 15.24 24.48 -13.76
N SER A 520 14.35 25.38 -14.20
CA SER A 520 14.05 26.64 -13.49
C SER A 520 13.37 26.49 -12.13
N ALA A 521 12.64 25.40 -11.91
CA ALA A 521 11.96 25.10 -10.65
C ALA A 521 12.86 24.38 -9.63
N LEU A 522 14.09 24.03 -10.00
CA LEU A 522 15.02 23.25 -9.18
C LEU A 522 15.45 24.04 -7.95
N GLU A 523 15.34 23.43 -6.79
CA GLU A 523 15.64 24.02 -5.48
C GLU A 523 16.92 23.44 -4.87
N SER A 524 17.26 22.19 -5.19
CA SER A 524 18.50 21.54 -4.75
C SER A 524 19.18 20.80 -5.89
N LEU A 525 20.48 21.04 -6.07
CA LEU A 525 21.35 20.33 -6.99
C LEU A 525 22.54 19.75 -6.22
N GLU A 526 22.71 18.43 -6.30
CA GLU A 526 23.86 17.73 -5.73
C GLU A 526 24.63 16.98 -6.82
N ILE A 527 25.93 17.28 -6.96
CA ILE A 527 26.85 16.60 -7.87
C ILE A 527 27.96 15.98 -7.03
N ILE A 528 28.03 14.65 -7.02
CA ILE A 528 28.88 13.91 -6.08
C ILE A 528 29.69 12.86 -6.82
N SER A 529 30.99 12.83 -6.56
CA SER A 529 31.92 11.82 -7.10
C SER A 529 31.92 11.79 -8.63
N CYS A 530 31.86 12.96 -9.27
CA CYS A 530 31.94 13.13 -10.73
C CYS A 530 33.34 13.63 -11.12
N PRO A 531 34.39 12.80 -11.09
CA PRO A 531 35.78 13.25 -11.11
C PRO A 531 36.20 13.94 -12.40
N ARG A 532 35.58 13.58 -13.54
CA ARG A 532 35.93 14.07 -14.88
C ARG A 532 35.11 15.29 -15.33
N LEU A 533 34.14 15.72 -14.52
CA LEU A 533 33.27 16.84 -14.86
C LEU A 533 34.07 18.15 -14.85
N THR A 534 34.14 18.82 -16.00
CA THR A 534 35.04 19.98 -16.19
C THR A 534 34.38 21.32 -15.93
N GLN A 535 33.09 21.47 -16.27
CA GLN A 535 32.32 22.71 -16.13
C GLN A 535 30.81 22.46 -16.31
N PHE A 536 29.99 23.34 -15.74
CA PHE A 536 28.54 23.41 -15.99
C PHE A 536 27.97 24.80 -15.70
N SER A 537 26.75 25.06 -16.17
CA SER A 537 26.02 26.31 -15.92
C SER A 537 24.80 26.08 -15.03
N VAL A 538 24.58 27.01 -14.09
CA VAL A 538 23.38 27.05 -13.22
C VAL A 538 22.53 28.29 -13.47
N GLN A 539 22.85 29.07 -14.51
CA GLN A 539 22.26 30.39 -14.77
C GLN A 539 20.72 30.39 -14.86
N MET A 540 20.10 29.32 -15.35
CA MET A 540 18.63 29.26 -15.52
C MET A 540 17.90 28.65 -14.31
N MET A 541 18.63 28.17 -13.30
CA MET A 541 18.08 27.52 -12.09
C MET A 541 17.69 28.57 -11.02
N GLN A 542 16.80 29.49 -11.37
CA GLN A 542 16.49 30.68 -10.54
C GLN A 542 15.91 30.36 -9.15
N SER A 543 15.33 29.16 -8.98
CA SER A 543 14.80 28.69 -7.69
C SER A 543 15.85 27.99 -6.80
N LEU A 544 17.10 27.87 -7.25
CA LEU A 544 18.11 27.06 -6.60
C LEU A 544 18.52 27.65 -5.25
N ARG A 545 18.34 26.87 -4.17
CA ARG A 545 18.65 27.23 -2.79
C ARG A 545 19.90 26.55 -2.27
N THR A 546 20.13 25.32 -2.72
CA THR A 546 21.23 24.47 -2.29
C THR A 546 21.98 23.95 -3.50
N LEU A 547 23.30 24.17 -3.51
CA LEU A 547 24.21 23.56 -4.45
C LEU A 547 25.31 22.83 -3.67
N ARG A 548 25.43 21.52 -3.90
CA ARG A 548 26.49 20.70 -3.32
C ARG A 548 27.34 20.09 -4.42
N ILE A 549 28.65 20.28 -4.33
CA ILE A 549 29.63 19.71 -5.24
C ILE A 549 30.65 18.96 -4.40
N ARG A 550 30.67 17.63 -4.51
CA ARG A 550 31.59 16.80 -3.74
C ARG A 550 32.42 15.90 -4.65
N GLN A 551 33.70 15.73 -4.34
CA GLN A 551 34.60 14.79 -5.03
C GLN A 551 34.63 14.97 -6.57
N CYS A 552 34.67 16.22 -7.03
CA CYS A 552 34.72 16.58 -8.46
C CYS A 552 36.12 17.09 -8.82
N ALA A 553 37.05 16.18 -9.09
CA ALA A 553 38.47 16.49 -9.20
C ALA A 553 38.83 17.44 -10.36
N ASP A 554 38.28 17.24 -11.55
CA ASP A 554 38.60 18.03 -12.75
C ASP A 554 37.80 19.33 -12.89
N LEU A 555 36.90 19.61 -11.93
CA LEU A 555 36.11 20.84 -11.93
C LEU A 555 37.01 22.02 -11.54
N ALA A 556 37.52 22.73 -12.55
CA ALA A 556 38.51 23.78 -12.37
C ALA A 556 37.93 25.14 -11.92
N VAL A 557 36.65 25.39 -12.22
CA VAL A 557 35.97 26.67 -11.98
C VAL A 557 34.59 26.44 -11.38
N LEU A 558 34.13 27.42 -10.61
CA LEU A 558 32.77 27.41 -10.09
C LEU A 558 31.73 27.47 -11.24
N PRO A 559 30.54 26.88 -11.04
CA PRO A 559 29.49 26.89 -12.06
C PRO A 559 29.12 28.28 -12.55
N ARG A 560 28.97 28.41 -13.87
CA ARG A 560 28.65 29.70 -14.50
C ARG A 560 27.26 30.16 -14.08
N GLY A 561 27.12 31.47 -13.85
CA GLY A 561 25.85 32.10 -13.48
C GLY A 561 25.49 32.05 -11.99
N LEU A 562 26.37 31.54 -11.12
CA LEU A 562 26.16 31.53 -9.66
C LEU A 562 25.87 32.92 -9.07
N CYS A 563 26.56 33.95 -9.56
CA CYS A 563 26.38 35.33 -9.14
C CYS A 563 24.96 35.86 -9.35
N ASN A 564 24.18 35.26 -10.26
CA ASN A 564 22.83 35.67 -10.62
C ASN A 564 21.75 34.94 -9.80
N LEU A 565 22.13 34.01 -8.91
CA LEU A 565 21.18 33.21 -8.13
C LEU A 565 20.88 33.85 -6.79
N GLU A 566 19.86 34.71 -6.74
CA GLU A 566 19.45 35.39 -5.51
C GLU A 566 18.90 34.43 -4.43
N SER A 567 18.31 33.31 -4.86
CA SER A 567 17.73 32.29 -3.97
C SER A 567 18.77 31.38 -3.30
N LEU A 568 20.04 31.44 -3.71
CA LEU A 568 21.07 30.51 -3.27
C LEU A 568 21.54 30.84 -1.85
N HIS A 569 21.36 29.89 -0.93
CA HIS A 569 21.67 30.05 0.50
C HIS A 569 22.79 29.13 0.99
N CYS A 570 22.99 28.00 0.31
CA CYS A 570 23.94 26.98 0.69
C CYS A 570 24.77 26.58 -0.53
N LEU A 571 26.08 26.81 -0.45
CA LEU A 571 27.05 26.32 -1.42
C LEU A 571 28.06 25.48 -0.65
N GLU A 572 28.03 24.16 -0.82
CA GLU A 572 29.02 23.26 -0.21
C GLU A 572 29.93 22.71 -1.31
N THR A 573 31.23 22.94 -1.19
CA THR A 573 32.24 22.32 -2.06
C THR A 573 33.20 21.48 -1.21
N ASP A 574 33.33 20.21 -1.54
CA ASP A 574 34.24 19.27 -0.83
C ASP A 574 34.97 18.38 -1.84
N GLY A 575 36.23 18.03 -1.58
CA GLY A 575 36.99 17.12 -2.45
C GLY A 575 37.13 17.59 -3.91
N ALA A 576 37.19 18.90 -4.17
CA ALA A 576 37.42 19.48 -5.50
C ALA A 576 38.79 20.20 -5.57
N PRO A 577 39.92 19.46 -5.61
CA PRO A 577 41.26 20.02 -5.46
C PRO A 577 41.67 21.02 -6.55
N ASN A 578 41.13 20.89 -7.77
CA ASN A 578 41.46 21.81 -8.87
C ASN A 578 40.53 23.03 -8.93
N LEU A 579 39.52 23.11 -8.06
CA LEU A 579 38.56 24.20 -8.06
C LEU A 579 39.25 25.49 -7.62
N ARG A 580 39.50 26.38 -8.57
CA ARG A 580 40.02 27.72 -8.30
C ARG A 580 38.84 28.67 -8.15
N ILE A 581 38.65 29.18 -6.95
CA ILE A 581 37.77 30.34 -6.73
C ILE A 581 38.56 31.56 -7.19
N SER A 582 38.26 32.08 -8.38
CA SER A 582 38.92 33.28 -8.90
C SER A 582 38.41 34.52 -8.15
N ALA A 583 39.20 35.60 -8.14
CA ALA A 583 38.78 36.88 -7.57
C ALA A 583 37.56 37.51 -8.29
N VAL A 584 37.14 36.94 -9.44
CA VAL A 584 35.98 37.37 -10.25
C VAL A 584 34.74 36.53 -9.97
N ASP A 585 34.87 35.40 -9.26
CA ASP A 585 33.74 34.56 -8.85
C ASP A 585 33.00 35.23 -7.68
N ILE A 586 32.16 36.21 -8.03
CA ILE A 586 31.29 36.89 -7.07
C ILE A 586 30.26 35.87 -6.58
N LEU A 587 30.50 35.33 -5.38
CA LEU A 587 29.52 34.54 -4.66
C LEU A 587 28.27 35.41 -4.37
N PRO A 588 27.05 34.88 -4.55
CA PRO A 588 25.84 35.63 -4.22
C PRO A 588 25.83 36.03 -2.75
N ARG A 589 25.36 37.26 -2.47
CA ARG A 589 25.39 37.88 -1.13
C ARG A 589 24.62 37.11 -0.06
N ASN A 590 23.74 36.19 -0.47
CA ASN A 590 22.78 35.49 0.39
C ASN A 590 23.29 34.13 0.90
N ILE A 591 24.56 33.78 0.63
CA ILE A 591 25.14 32.52 1.10
C ILE A 591 25.35 32.58 2.61
N SER A 592 24.61 31.71 3.30
CA SER A 592 24.64 31.57 4.77
C SER A 592 25.60 30.48 5.24
N ARG A 593 25.98 29.57 4.34
CA ARG A 593 26.85 28.42 4.61
C ARG A 593 27.74 28.16 3.39
N LEU A 594 29.05 28.26 3.60
CA LEU A 594 30.14 27.92 2.68
C LEU A 594 30.86 26.68 3.19
#